data_AF-A0A352NI58-F1
#
_entry.id   AF-A0A352NI58-F1
#
_cell.length_a   1.000
_cell.length_b   1.000
_cell.length_c   1.000
_cell.angle_alpha   90.00
_cell.angle_beta   90.00
_cell.angle_gamma   90.00
#
_symmetry.space_group_name_H-M   'P 1'
#
loop_
_entity.id
_entity.type
_entity.pdbx_description
1 polymer ?
#
loop_
_entity_poly.entity_id
_entity_poly.type
_entity_poly.pdbx_seq_one_letter_code
_entity_poly.pdbx_strand_id
1 'polypeptide(L)'
;MVKRLMKDKIHDVKRRAGITLLAGAIALTQLFYTFPAAALGKPDYAANDVFQLLINQVTTELAPGITERHFTFKNPNQKRSECFSVDVKLGAKSNTQILVGTPNDGEEYGMQTVRDQANAAKTNGKNVVAAINADFYNMATGEPQGVVVKDGKEIHKNGSENFFAIKKNGTAIIGTSKQYEQEKDDIQEAIGCGPILVNNGKAVESNDGPYPYVGIGIRDDNSVFMACVDGAQPQYSEGFTQNDLAHLLVVMGAVWGAKLDGGGSATYVSRTPGESELSCKNSPSDGWERKVANSLLVVSDIEPDGKFASAYVTPQDKTYMPKSSVQMKAAGIDQSGAPANCPDKGLTWSLSDSSFGTIDKDGLLTSSGKTGQVQINLAYDGKKVGSTNIEFAVPDEFKFKGTSLSVGINGSKPLDLAARYQGRDVIIDKSVLKWDVPDTLGSVDGDGVFHAGKGSTSGSIKVSLLGTKLSSKIDIIVGQPPSVVCD
;
A
#
# COMPACT_ATOMS: atom_id res chain seq x y z
N MET A 1 -13.42 76.04 -33.81
CA MET A 1 -14.72 75.34 -33.90
C MET A 1 -14.55 73.85 -34.28
N VAL A 2 -13.58 73.14 -33.68
CA VAL A 2 -13.20 71.75 -34.04
C VAL A 2 -12.98 70.85 -32.80
N LYS A 3 -13.40 71.29 -31.60
CA LYS A 3 -13.34 70.48 -30.35
C LYS A 3 -14.71 70.01 -29.83
N ARG A 4 -15.78 70.23 -30.60
CA ARG A 4 -17.17 69.83 -30.23
C ARG A 4 -17.79 68.77 -31.16
N LEU A 5 -17.04 68.25 -32.13
CA LEU A 5 -17.50 67.24 -33.11
C LEU A 5 -16.85 65.86 -32.96
N MET A 6 -16.00 65.65 -31.94
CA MET A 6 -15.39 64.34 -31.65
C MET A 6 -15.92 63.64 -30.40
N LYS A 7 -16.82 64.28 -29.63
CA LYS A 7 -17.42 63.65 -28.43
C LYS A 7 -18.64 62.79 -28.73
N ASP A 8 -19.30 63.00 -29.87
CA ASP A 8 -20.52 62.26 -30.25
C ASP A 8 -20.27 61.06 -31.18
N LYS A 9 -19.01 60.80 -31.58
CA LYS A 9 -18.64 59.55 -32.29
C LYS A 9 -17.98 58.48 -31.42
N ILE A 10 -17.73 58.77 -30.13
CA ILE A 10 -17.15 57.80 -29.19
C ILE A 10 -18.22 57.19 -28.27
N HIS A 11 -19.44 57.72 -28.25
CA HIS A 11 -20.54 57.15 -27.47
C HIS A 11 -21.44 56.15 -28.23
N ASP A 12 -21.37 56.09 -29.56
CA ASP A 12 -22.23 55.19 -30.35
C ASP A 12 -21.52 53.88 -30.80
N VAL A 13 -20.19 53.81 -30.69
CA VAL A 13 -19.44 52.55 -30.91
C VAL A 13 -19.41 51.67 -29.64
N LYS A 14 -19.66 52.24 -28.46
CA LYS A 14 -19.72 51.49 -27.19
C LYS A 14 -21.12 50.99 -26.80
N ARG A 15 -22.16 51.25 -27.59
CA ARG A 15 -23.54 50.79 -27.31
C ARG A 15 -24.08 49.74 -28.29
N ARG A 16 -23.33 49.39 -29.35
CA ARG A 16 -23.66 48.31 -30.30
C ARG A 16 -22.69 47.12 -30.29
N ALA A 17 -21.70 47.10 -29.40
CA ALA A 17 -20.84 45.94 -29.14
C ALA A 17 -21.25 45.14 -27.88
N GLY A 18 -22.40 45.46 -27.28
CA GLY A 18 -22.88 44.87 -26.02
C GLY A 18 -24.06 43.90 -26.15
N ILE A 19 -24.54 43.61 -27.36
CA ILE A 19 -25.64 42.66 -27.60
C ILE A 19 -25.31 41.94 -28.92
N THR A 20 -25.33 40.61 -28.91
CA THR A 20 -25.01 39.69 -30.03
C THR A 20 -23.54 39.25 -30.12
N LEU A 21 -23.05 38.56 -29.10
CA LEU A 21 -22.10 37.42 -29.22
C LEU A 21 -22.10 36.64 -27.89
N LEU A 22 -23.30 36.19 -27.48
CA LEU A 22 -23.50 35.24 -26.38
C LEU A 22 -24.03 33.93 -26.97
N ALA A 23 -23.32 33.39 -27.95
CA ALA A 23 -23.57 32.08 -28.55
C ALA A 23 -22.34 31.71 -29.40
N GLY A 24 -21.26 31.28 -28.75
CA GLY A 24 -20.09 30.79 -29.46
C GLY A 24 -18.81 30.97 -28.66
N ALA A 25 -18.14 29.85 -28.37
CA ALA A 25 -16.79 29.74 -27.84
C ALA A 25 -16.59 30.03 -26.34
N ILE A 26 -17.14 29.17 -25.48
CA ILE A 26 -16.37 28.56 -24.36
C ILE A 26 -16.78 27.09 -24.27
N ALA A 27 -16.29 26.28 -25.20
CA ALA A 27 -16.12 24.84 -24.99
C ALA A 27 -14.70 24.64 -24.43
N LEU A 28 -14.42 25.24 -23.27
CA LEU A 28 -13.33 24.80 -22.42
C LEU A 28 -13.94 23.67 -21.59
N THR A 29 -13.65 22.45 -22.02
CA THR A 29 -13.79 21.24 -21.23
C THR A 29 -13.00 21.41 -19.94
N GLN A 30 -13.61 22.06 -18.96
CA GLN A 30 -13.31 21.76 -17.57
C GLN A 30 -13.79 20.33 -17.37
N LEU A 31 -12.86 19.38 -17.50
CA LEU A 31 -12.98 18.10 -16.80
C LEU A 31 -13.06 18.45 -15.32
N PHE A 32 -14.28 18.72 -14.85
CA PHE A 32 -14.60 18.48 -13.47
C PHE A 32 -14.41 16.99 -13.26
N TYR A 33 -13.22 16.60 -12.79
CA TYR A 33 -13.11 15.41 -11.96
C TYR A 33 -13.99 15.71 -10.74
N THR A 34 -15.28 15.41 -10.87
CA THR A 34 -16.16 15.34 -9.72
C THR A 34 -15.61 14.18 -8.90
N PHE A 35 -14.74 14.49 -7.94
CA PHE A 35 -14.50 13.58 -6.82
C PHE A 35 -15.88 13.35 -6.20
N PRO A 36 -16.47 12.13 -6.28
CA PRO A 36 -17.61 11.84 -5.45
C PRO A 36 -17.18 12.13 -4.01
N ALA A 37 -18.03 12.86 -3.28
CA ALA A 37 -17.78 13.36 -1.93
C ALA A 37 -17.02 12.33 -1.09
N ALA A 38 -15.78 12.69 -0.73
CA ALA A 38 -14.79 11.77 -0.18
C ALA A 38 -15.21 11.27 1.21
N ALA A 39 -15.61 10.01 1.29
CA ALA A 39 -15.59 9.26 2.55
C ALA A 39 -14.17 8.74 2.86
N LEU A 40 -13.30 8.61 1.84
CA LEU A 40 -11.88 8.22 1.97
C LEU A 40 -10.96 9.30 2.60
N GLY A 41 -11.51 10.41 3.09
CA GLY A 41 -10.69 11.55 3.52
C GLY A 41 -10.03 12.29 2.36
N LYS A 42 -9.32 13.38 2.66
CA LYS A 42 -8.44 14.01 1.67
C LYS A 42 -7.18 13.15 1.57
N PRO A 43 -6.71 12.79 0.38
CA PRO A 43 -5.46 12.05 0.26
C PRO A 43 -4.32 12.88 0.83
N ASP A 44 -3.37 12.21 1.49
CA ASP A 44 -2.22 12.89 2.10
C ASP A 44 -1.33 13.54 1.04
N TYR A 45 -1.29 12.94 -0.15
CA TYR A 45 -0.53 13.42 -1.29
C TYR A 45 -1.46 13.68 -2.48
N ALA A 46 -1.40 14.89 -3.03
CA ALA A 46 -2.05 15.21 -4.29
C ALA A 46 -1.36 14.48 -5.45
N ALA A 47 -2.07 14.36 -6.57
CA ALA A 47 -1.49 13.84 -7.80
C ALA A 47 -0.23 14.64 -8.17
N ASN A 48 0.83 13.93 -8.54
CA ASN A 48 2.14 14.49 -8.85
C ASN A 48 2.90 13.57 -9.81
N ASP A 49 4.17 13.86 -10.05
CA ASP A 49 4.99 13.12 -11.01
C ASP A 49 5.04 11.62 -10.70
N VAL A 50 5.02 11.22 -9.43
CA VAL A 50 5.02 9.81 -8.99
C VAL A 50 3.61 9.26 -8.84
N PHE A 51 2.75 9.98 -8.13
CA PHE A 51 1.33 9.64 -7.98
C PHE A 51 0.54 10.22 -9.15
N GLN A 52 0.70 9.66 -10.35
CA GLN A 52 -0.06 10.11 -11.53
C GLN A 52 -1.57 9.98 -11.31
N LEU A 53 -1.97 8.92 -10.60
CA LEU A 53 -3.32 8.74 -10.08
C LEU A 53 -3.28 7.95 -8.78
N LEU A 54 -3.62 8.57 -7.66
CA LEU A 54 -3.90 7.84 -6.43
C LEU A 54 -5.24 7.11 -6.56
N ILE A 55 -5.21 5.78 -6.45
CA ILE A 55 -6.38 4.90 -6.58
C ILE A 55 -6.99 4.64 -5.20
N ASN A 56 -6.15 4.34 -4.22
CA ASN A 56 -6.55 4.08 -2.84
C ASN A 56 -5.46 4.50 -1.86
N GLN A 57 -5.87 4.90 -0.66
CA GLN A 57 -5.00 5.10 0.49
C GLN A 57 -5.70 4.58 1.74
N VAL A 58 -5.05 3.68 2.46
CA VAL A 58 -5.45 3.27 3.82
C VAL A 58 -4.43 3.85 4.79
N THR A 59 -4.89 4.38 5.91
CA THR A 59 -4.03 4.94 6.95
C THR A 59 -4.42 4.39 8.31
N THR A 60 -3.44 3.83 9.00
CA THR A 60 -3.64 3.09 10.24
C THR A 60 -2.64 3.59 11.28
N GLU A 61 -3.12 4.07 12.43
CA GLU A 61 -2.23 4.33 13.58
C GLU A 61 -1.95 2.99 14.28
N LEU A 62 -0.69 2.52 14.21
CA LEU A 62 -0.28 1.26 14.82
C LEU A 62 -0.06 1.43 16.33
N ALA A 63 0.43 2.59 16.72
CA ALA A 63 0.62 3.06 18.09
C ALA A 63 0.76 4.60 18.04
N PRO A 64 0.52 5.34 19.14
CA PRO A 64 0.72 6.78 19.16
C PRO A 64 2.10 7.21 18.64
N GLY A 65 2.12 7.96 17.54
CA GLY A 65 3.36 8.42 16.89
C GLY A 65 3.93 7.48 15.81
N ILE A 66 3.26 6.36 15.54
CA ILE A 66 3.61 5.39 14.49
C ILE A 66 2.40 5.19 13.58
N THR A 67 2.52 5.61 12.32
CA THR A 67 1.42 5.57 11.35
C THR A 67 1.82 4.74 10.14
N GLU A 68 1.09 3.67 9.88
CA GLU A 68 1.18 2.88 8.65
C GLU A 68 0.28 3.46 7.55
N ARG A 69 0.75 3.37 6.30
CA ARG A 69 -0.06 3.68 5.13
C ARG A 69 0.11 2.63 4.05
N HIS A 70 -0.98 2.32 3.35
CA HIS A 70 -0.97 1.53 2.12
C HIS A 70 -1.54 2.37 0.99
N PHE A 71 -0.73 2.61 -0.04
CA PHE A 71 -1.12 3.32 -1.26
C PHE A 71 -1.23 2.35 -2.42
N THR A 72 -2.34 2.47 -3.15
CA THR A 72 -2.47 1.93 -4.50
C THR A 72 -2.55 3.10 -5.46
N PHE A 73 -1.74 3.09 -6.52
CA PHE A 73 -1.69 4.22 -7.45
C PHE A 73 -1.19 3.79 -8.83
N LYS A 74 -1.30 4.70 -9.80
CA LYS A 74 -0.57 4.59 -11.08
C LYS A 74 0.76 5.33 -10.99
N ASN A 75 1.83 4.64 -11.32
CA ASN A 75 3.18 5.18 -11.43
C ASN A 75 3.34 6.04 -12.71
N PRO A 76 4.51 6.68 -12.93
CA PRO A 76 4.76 7.50 -14.13
C PRO A 76 4.51 6.78 -15.45
N ASN A 77 4.72 5.46 -15.48
CA ASN A 77 4.49 4.59 -16.63
C ASN A 77 3.03 4.14 -16.79
N GLN A 78 2.10 4.74 -16.04
CA GLN A 78 0.67 4.42 -16.01
C GLN A 78 0.36 2.98 -15.57
N LYS A 79 1.32 2.32 -14.92
CA LYS A 79 1.17 0.98 -14.36
C LYS A 79 0.76 1.07 -12.89
N ARG A 80 0.00 0.07 -12.43
CA ARG A 80 -0.41 -0.01 -11.03
C ARG A 80 0.82 -0.31 -10.17
N SER A 81 0.91 0.36 -9.03
CA SER A 81 1.92 0.14 -8.01
C SER A 81 1.27 0.12 -6.63
N GLU A 82 1.80 -0.74 -5.76
CA GLU A 82 1.42 -0.87 -4.36
C GLU A 82 2.61 -0.44 -3.48
N CYS A 83 2.37 0.47 -2.54
CA CYS A 83 3.38 0.98 -1.62
C CYS A 83 2.88 0.90 -0.18
N PHE A 84 3.69 0.34 0.70
CA PHE A 84 3.45 0.24 2.13
C PHE A 84 4.47 1.10 2.84
N SER A 85 4.03 2.01 3.71
CA SER A 85 4.93 2.88 4.44
C SER A 85 4.62 2.93 5.92
N VAL A 86 5.64 3.27 6.70
CA VAL A 86 5.48 3.59 8.12
C VAL A 86 6.19 4.90 8.42
N ASP A 87 5.48 5.78 9.10
CA ASP A 87 5.96 7.06 9.61
C ASP A 87 6.21 6.93 11.12
N VAL A 88 7.37 7.40 11.57
CA VAL A 88 7.83 7.29 12.95
C VAL A 88 8.26 8.67 13.44
N LYS A 89 7.56 9.18 14.46
CA LYS A 89 7.92 10.46 15.09
C LYS A 89 9.06 10.28 16.08
N LEU A 90 10.26 10.75 15.76
CA LEU A 90 11.41 10.65 16.66
C LEU A 90 11.56 11.89 17.56
N GLY A 91 12.32 11.75 18.64
CA GLY A 91 12.75 12.86 19.50
C GLY A 91 12.67 12.54 20.99
N ALA A 92 13.30 13.37 21.82
CA ALA A 92 13.47 13.13 23.26
C ALA A 92 12.17 13.01 24.09
N LYS A 93 11.01 13.36 23.50
CA LYS A 93 9.68 13.24 24.13
C LYS A 93 8.78 12.22 23.40
N SER A 94 9.31 11.51 22.41
CA SER A 94 8.58 10.48 21.70
C SER A 94 8.55 9.18 22.49
N ASN A 95 7.51 8.38 22.30
CA ASN A 95 7.39 7.02 22.80
C ASN A 95 7.70 6.00 21.69
N THR A 96 8.57 6.34 20.75
CA THR A 96 8.84 5.50 19.59
C THR A 96 10.33 5.40 19.34
N GLN A 97 10.78 4.24 18.90
CA GLN A 97 12.18 4.00 18.54
C GLN A 97 12.27 3.30 17.18
N ILE A 98 13.41 3.49 16.51
CA ILE A 98 13.84 2.66 15.39
C ILE A 98 15.08 1.93 15.86
N LEU A 99 15.04 0.59 15.86
CA LEU A 99 16.14 -0.28 16.28
C LEU A 99 16.66 -1.10 15.11
N VAL A 100 17.93 -1.49 15.15
CA VAL A 100 18.46 -2.50 14.23
C VAL A 100 17.96 -3.90 14.65
N GLY A 101 17.29 -4.56 13.71
CA GLY A 101 16.95 -5.97 13.78
C GLY A 101 18.05 -6.82 13.16
N THR A 102 18.42 -7.88 13.86
CA THR A 102 19.40 -8.88 13.46
C THR A 102 18.85 -10.29 13.72
N PRO A 103 19.44 -11.34 13.12
CA PRO A 103 19.01 -12.71 13.35
C PRO A 103 19.06 -13.07 14.83
N ASN A 104 17.95 -13.61 15.34
CA ASN A 104 17.73 -13.93 16.75
C ASN A 104 17.92 -12.74 17.70
N ASP A 105 17.85 -11.50 17.20
CA ASP A 105 18.16 -10.28 17.94
C ASP A 105 19.59 -10.30 18.55
N GLY A 106 20.50 -11.06 17.94
CA GLY A 106 21.87 -11.25 18.37
C GLY A 106 22.89 -10.40 17.60
N GLU A 107 24.17 -10.67 17.81
CA GLU A 107 25.27 -9.94 17.17
C GLU A 107 25.93 -10.70 16.00
N GLU A 108 25.67 -11.99 15.90
CA GLU A 108 26.26 -12.85 14.87
C GLU A 108 25.61 -12.61 13.50
N TYR A 109 26.41 -12.71 12.45
CA TYR A 109 25.89 -12.64 11.08
C TYR A 109 25.09 -13.90 10.75
N GLY A 110 24.06 -13.73 9.95
CA GLY A 110 23.17 -14.80 9.55
C GLY A 110 21.99 -14.25 8.77
N MET A 111 20.97 -15.07 8.55
CA MET A 111 19.77 -14.62 7.83
C MET A 111 18.50 -15.14 8.50
N GLN A 112 17.54 -14.25 8.66
CA GLN A 112 16.18 -14.54 9.11
C GLN A 112 15.19 -13.69 8.33
N THR A 113 13.93 -14.11 8.24
CA THR A 113 12.90 -13.23 7.67
C THR A 113 12.79 -11.97 8.53
N VAL A 114 12.36 -10.85 7.95
CA VAL A 114 12.14 -9.60 8.70
C VAL A 114 11.18 -9.85 9.88
N ARG A 115 10.12 -10.64 9.65
CA ARG A 115 9.18 -11.02 10.70
C ARG A 115 9.84 -11.80 11.83
N ASP A 116 10.73 -12.74 11.52
CA ASP A 116 11.40 -13.54 12.55
C ASP A 116 12.40 -12.70 13.36
N GLN A 117 13.13 -11.77 12.73
CA GLN A 117 13.99 -10.82 13.44
C GLN A 117 13.17 -9.94 14.40
N ALA A 118 12.03 -9.41 13.92
CA ALA A 118 11.12 -8.63 14.74
C ALA A 118 10.51 -9.45 15.90
N ASN A 119 10.15 -10.72 15.65
CA ASN A 119 9.65 -11.62 16.69
C ASN A 119 10.72 -12.02 17.71
N ALA A 120 11.98 -12.14 17.31
CA ALA A 120 13.09 -12.33 18.24
C ALA A 120 13.24 -11.12 19.19
N ALA A 121 13.22 -9.90 18.65
CA ALA A 121 13.22 -8.69 19.47
C ALA A 121 12.00 -8.60 20.40
N LYS A 122 10.81 -9.03 19.94
CA LYS A 122 9.61 -9.15 20.80
C LYS A 122 9.81 -10.13 21.94
N THR A 123 10.43 -11.28 21.67
CA THR A 123 10.77 -12.27 22.70
C THR A 123 11.74 -11.70 23.73
N ASN A 124 12.61 -10.78 23.31
CA ASN A 124 13.54 -10.04 24.17
C ASN A 124 12.94 -8.75 24.76
N GLY A 125 11.61 -8.62 24.77
CA GLY A 125 10.90 -7.57 25.49
C GLY A 125 10.70 -6.25 24.73
N LYS A 126 11.00 -6.20 23.43
CA LYS A 126 10.70 -5.01 22.61
C LYS A 126 9.26 -5.06 22.10
N ASN A 127 8.51 -3.97 22.23
CA ASN A 127 7.17 -3.85 21.63
C ASN A 127 7.26 -3.42 20.16
N VAL A 128 7.68 -4.35 19.30
CA VAL A 128 7.80 -4.12 17.85
C VAL A 128 6.42 -4.11 17.21
N VAL A 129 6.08 -3.02 16.52
CA VAL A 129 4.78 -2.84 15.87
C VAL A 129 4.87 -2.89 14.34
N ALA A 130 6.04 -2.58 13.77
CA ALA A 130 6.34 -2.74 12.35
C ALA A 130 7.83 -3.03 12.14
N ALA A 131 8.21 -3.57 11.00
CA ALA A 131 9.60 -3.73 10.58
C ALA A 131 9.72 -3.78 9.06
N ILE A 132 10.91 -3.46 8.55
CA ILE A 132 11.25 -3.49 7.13
C ILE A 132 12.68 -4.00 6.92
N ASN A 133 12.96 -4.70 5.82
CA ASN A 133 14.33 -5.09 5.48
C ASN A 133 15.21 -3.85 5.21
N ALA A 134 16.53 -4.00 5.36
CA ALA A 134 17.45 -2.87 5.35
C ALA A 134 18.68 -3.06 4.44
N ASP A 135 19.80 -3.53 4.96
CA ASP A 135 21.09 -3.52 4.25
C ASP A 135 21.16 -4.59 3.14
N PHE A 136 22.06 -4.36 2.19
CA PHE A 136 22.51 -5.40 1.27
C PHE A 136 23.41 -6.39 2.02
N TYR A 137 23.54 -7.61 1.50
CA TYR A 137 24.28 -8.67 2.20
C TYR A 137 24.80 -9.75 1.25
N ASN A 138 25.74 -10.54 1.75
CA ASN A 138 26.18 -11.76 1.08
C ASN A 138 25.15 -12.87 1.32
N MET A 139 24.41 -13.28 0.30
CA MET A 139 23.35 -14.28 0.41
C MET A 139 23.85 -15.71 0.78
N ALA A 140 25.15 -15.98 0.71
CA ALA A 140 25.72 -17.25 1.14
C ALA A 140 26.05 -17.27 2.64
N THR A 141 26.49 -16.14 3.20
CA THR A 141 26.99 -16.07 4.59
C THR A 141 26.06 -15.29 5.53
N GLY A 142 25.20 -14.42 5.00
CA GLY A 142 24.43 -13.46 5.79
C GLY A 142 25.24 -12.26 6.30
N GLU A 143 26.48 -12.09 5.82
CA GLU A 143 27.32 -10.94 6.18
C GLU A 143 26.73 -9.66 5.57
N PRO A 144 26.43 -8.62 6.38
CA PRO A 144 25.99 -7.32 5.91
C PRO A 144 27.04 -6.65 5.01
N GLN A 145 26.61 -5.87 4.04
CA GLN A 145 27.54 -5.07 3.25
C GLN A 145 27.97 -3.82 4.01
N GLY A 146 27.04 -3.00 4.50
CA GLY A 146 27.32 -1.75 5.19
C GLY A 146 27.51 -1.88 6.70
N VAL A 147 27.63 -0.75 7.39
CA VAL A 147 27.83 -0.73 8.84
C VAL A 147 26.63 -1.34 9.57
N VAL A 148 26.87 -1.99 10.70
CA VAL A 148 25.81 -2.42 11.62
C VAL A 148 26.19 -1.97 13.02
N VAL A 149 25.41 -1.04 13.57
CA VAL A 149 25.50 -0.64 14.97
C VAL A 149 24.16 -0.96 15.63
N LYS A 150 24.19 -1.75 16.69
CA LYS A 150 23.01 -2.13 17.46
C LYS A 150 23.27 -1.86 18.93
N ASP A 151 22.33 -1.23 19.61
CA ASP A 151 22.46 -0.90 21.03
C ASP A 151 23.77 -0.12 21.35
N GLY A 152 24.25 0.71 20.40
CA GLY A 152 25.47 1.49 20.50
C GLY A 152 26.78 0.70 20.27
N LYS A 153 26.70 -0.57 19.87
CA LYS A 153 27.85 -1.44 19.58
C LYS A 153 27.99 -1.69 18.08
N GLU A 154 29.17 -1.41 17.54
CA GLU A 154 29.54 -1.75 16.15
C GLU A 154 29.72 -3.26 16.02
N ILE A 155 28.77 -3.90 15.34
CA ILE A 155 28.73 -5.33 15.04
C ILE A 155 29.44 -5.62 13.72
N HIS A 156 29.22 -4.78 12.70
CA HIS A 156 29.91 -4.87 11.42
C HIS A 156 30.41 -3.48 11.01
N LYS A 157 31.64 -3.46 10.50
CA LYS A 157 32.30 -2.25 10.02
C LYS A 157 32.41 -2.29 8.50
N ASN A 158 32.03 -1.22 7.82
CA ASN A 158 32.33 -1.01 6.41
C ASN A 158 32.92 0.39 6.17
N GLY A 159 33.95 0.48 5.33
CA GLY A 159 34.60 1.73 4.94
C GLY A 159 34.06 2.41 3.66
N SER A 160 33.07 1.84 2.97
CA SER A 160 32.67 2.30 1.63
C SER A 160 31.18 2.58 1.41
N GLU A 161 30.26 1.89 2.08
CA GLU A 161 28.82 2.09 1.87
C GLU A 161 28.27 3.32 2.62
N ASN A 162 27.11 3.82 2.16
CA ASN A 162 26.35 4.82 2.90
C ASN A 162 25.64 4.15 4.08
N PHE A 163 25.09 4.98 4.98
CA PHE A 163 24.38 4.48 6.15
C PHE A 163 23.18 5.34 6.49
N PHE A 164 22.20 4.71 7.15
CA PHE A 164 21.21 5.38 7.97
C PHE A 164 21.56 5.13 9.45
N ALA A 165 21.37 6.13 10.31
CA ALA A 165 21.56 5.96 11.74
C ALA A 165 20.60 6.78 12.59
N ILE A 166 20.36 6.29 13.80
CA ILE A 166 19.85 7.06 14.93
C ILE A 166 21.01 7.31 15.89
N LYS A 167 21.25 8.58 16.22
CA LYS A 167 22.22 8.98 17.24
C LYS A 167 21.68 8.74 18.66
N LYS A 168 22.58 8.70 19.65
CA LYS A 168 22.25 8.60 21.08
C LYS A 168 21.32 9.71 21.58
N ASN A 169 21.32 10.87 20.92
CA ASN A 169 20.41 11.98 21.23
C ASN A 169 19.05 11.90 20.51
N GLY A 170 18.79 10.83 19.73
CA GLY A 170 17.57 10.63 18.96
C GLY A 170 17.53 11.29 17.58
N THR A 171 18.62 11.94 17.15
CA THR A 171 18.71 12.54 15.81
C THR A 171 18.91 11.45 14.76
N ALA A 172 18.11 11.47 13.69
CA ALA A 172 18.30 10.61 12.53
C ALA A 172 19.26 11.25 11.53
N ILE A 173 20.14 10.45 10.92
CA ILE A 173 21.05 10.89 9.86
C ILE A 173 21.11 9.85 8.74
N ILE A 174 21.33 10.34 7.51
CA ILE A 174 21.77 9.55 6.36
C ILE A 174 23.08 10.17 5.90
N GLY A 175 24.11 9.34 5.75
CA GLY A 175 25.47 9.83 5.49
C GLY A 175 26.34 8.85 4.72
N THR A 176 27.54 9.31 4.39
CA THR A 176 28.58 8.50 3.72
C THR A 176 29.44 7.77 4.74
N SER A 177 30.19 6.74 4.33
CA SER A 177 31.15 6.05 5.20
C SER A 177 32.16 6.99 5.88
N LYS A 178 32.56 8.07 5.21
CA LYS A 178 33.45 9.09 5.80
C LYS A 178 32.79 9.82 6.98
N GLN A 179 31.51 10.14 6.86
CA GLN A 179 30.76 10.78 7.94
C GLN A 179 30.53 9.80 9.08
N TYR A 180 30.28 8.52 8.79
CA TYR A 180 30.18 7.48 9.81
C TYR A 180 31.43 7.46 10.71
N GLU A 181 32.64 7.42 10.14
CA GLU A 181 33.88 7.39 10.92
C GLU A 181 34.08 8.63 11.82
N GLN A 182 33.45 9.75 11.49
CA GLN A 182 33.49 10.98 12.29
C GLN A 182 32.48 10.98 13.44
N GLU A 183 31.40 10.20 13.33
CA GLU A 183 30.24 10.29 14.21
C GLU A 183 29.91 8.98 14.94
N LYS A 184 30.59 7.87 14.64
CA LYS A 184 30.27 6.53 15.16
C LYS A 184 30.18 6.41 16.67
N ASP A 185 30.95 7.22 17.41
CA ASP A 185 30.91 7.22 18.87
C ASP A 185 29.59 7.78 19.44
N ASP A 186 28.85 8.55 18.63
CA ASP A 186 27.55 9.13 18.97
C ASP A 186 26.37 8.34 18.39
N ILE A 187 26.62 7.26 17.65
CA ILE A 187 25.59 6.43 17.03
C ILE A 187 25.03 5.42 18.05
N GLN A 188 23.70 5.27 18.05
CA GLN A 188 22.97 4.28 18.84
C GLN A 188 22.56 3.09 17.96
N GLU A 189 21.98 3.37 16.80
CA GLU A 189 21.55 2.38 15.82
C GLU A 189 22.07 2.81 14.45
N ALA A 190 22.64 1.90 13.67
CA ALA A 190 23.02 2.19 12.28
C ALA A 190 22.97 0.94 11.42
N ILE A 191 22.63 1.16 10.16
CA ILE A 191 22.57 0.13 9.14
C ILE A 191 23.12 0.67 7.82
N GLY A 192 23.78 -0.21 7.06
CA GLY A 192 24.15 0.06 5.69
C GLY A 192 22.93 0.44 4.85
N CYS A 193 23.13 1.38 3.93
CA CYS A 193 22.15 1.70 2.90
C CYS A 193 22.84 1.93 1.57
N GLY A 194 22.06 1.86 0.50
CA GLY A 194 22.53 2.08 -0.86
C GLY A 194 22.74 3.57 -1.18
N PRO A 195 22.55 3.96 -2.45
CA PRO A 195 22.69 5.34 -2.85
C PRO A 195 21.76 6.30 -2.07
N ILE A 196 22.29 7.47 -1.73
CA ILE A 196 21.48 8.60 -1.26
C ILE A 196 20.67 9.11 -2.45
N LEU A 197 19.35 9.01 -2.32
CA LEU A 197 18.38 9.36 -3.36
C LEU A 197 17.77 10.74 -3.16
N VAL A 198 17.80 11.27 -1.93
CA VAL A 198 17.34 12.62 -1.63
C VAL A 198 18.42 13.34 -0.85
N ASN A 199 18.82 14.50 -1.34
CA ASN A 199 19.77 15.39 -0.69
C ASN A 199 19.20 16.81 -0.67
N ASN A 200 19.02 17.35 0.54
CA ASN A 200 18.46 18.68 0.79
C ASN A 200 17.10 18.88 0.08
N GLY A 201 16.21 17.89 0.23
CA GLY A 201 14.84 17.92 -0.31
C GLY A 201 14.75 17.72 -1.83
N LYS A 202 15.85 17.35 -2.49
CA LYS A 202 15.90 17.16 -3.94
C LYS A 202 16.26 15.73 -4.30
N ALA A 203 15.52 15.15 -5.24
CA ALA A 203 15.82 13.84 -5.80
C ALA A 203 17.16 13.88 -6.54
N VAL A 204 17.94 12.81 -6.39
CA VAL A 204 19.17 12.54 -7.14
C VAL A 204 18.82 11.54 -8.23
N GLU A 205 18.91 11.97 -9.49
CA GLU A 205 18.53 11.13 -10.63
C GLU A 205 19.42 9.89 -10.74
N SER A 206 18.80 8.76 -11.09
CA SER A 206 19.48 7.49 -11.34
C SER A 206 18.70 6.67 -12.37
N ASN A 207 19.40 5.85 -13.14
CA ASN A 207 18.80 5.01 -14.18
C ASN A 207 18.84 3.54 -13.75
N ASP A 208 17.68 2.91 -13.66
CA ASP A 208 17.49 1.47 -13.47
C ASP A 208 16.08 1.08 -13.98
N GLY A 209 15.80 -0.21 -14.08
CA GLY A 209 14.48 -0.75 -14.46
C GLY A 209 13.45 -0.72 -13.34
N PRO A 210 12.17 -1.05 -13.65
CA PRO A 210 11.13 -1.19 -12.64
C PRO A 210 11.34 -2.46 -11.80
N TYR A 211 11.53 -2.30 -10.49
CA TYR A 211 11.72 -3.38 -9.53
C TYR A 211 10.96 -3.10 -8.21
N PRO A 212 10.80 -4.11 -7.34
CA PRO A 212 10.49 -3.87 -5.94
C PRO A 212 11.61 -3.04 -5.30
N TYR A 213 11.24 -2.01 -4.55
CA TYR A 213 12.21 -1.11 -3.93
C TYR A 213 11.82 -0.77 -2.50
N VAL A 214 12.85 -0.55 -1.69
CA VAL A 214 12.71 -0.08 -0.32
C VAL A 214 13.50 1.21 -0.16
N GLY A 215 12.90 2.19 0.52
CA GLY A 215 13.52 3.47 0.80
C GLY A 215 13.28 3.92 2.23
N ILE A 216 14.18 4.78 2.71
CA ILE A 216 14.07 5.46 3.99
C ILE A 216 14.26 6.96 3.78
N GLY A 217 13.46 7.77 4.47
CA GLY A 217 13.52 9.22 4.41
C GLY A 217 13.50 9.86 5.79
N ILE A 218 14.24 10.95 5.94
CA ILE A 218 14.26 11.82 7.12
C ILE A 218 13.63 13.15 6.70
N ARG A 219 12.66 13.63 7.49
CA ARG A 219 12.02 14.94 7.31
C ARG A 219 12.73 16.02 8.13
N ASP A 220 12.45 17.29 7.82
CA ASP A 220 13.02 18.45 8.53
C ASP A 220 12.74 18.45 10.04
N ASP A 221 11.64 17.83 10.48
CA ASP A 221 11.25 17.71 11.88
C ASP A 221 11.89 16.51 12.60
N ASN A 222 12.90 15.87 11.98
CA ASN A 222 13.57 14.65 12.45
C ASN A 222 12.68 13.40 12.48
N SER A 223 11.42 13.46 12.00
CA SER A 223 10.63 12.25 11.78
C SER A 223 11.21 11.43 10.63
N VAL A 224 11.09 10.11 10.76
CA VAL A 224 11.58 9.16 9.77
C VAL A 224 10.39 8.43 9.17
N PHE A 225 10.48 8.10 7.88
CA PHE A 225 9.57 7.18 7.26
C PHE A 225 10.31 6.15 6.42
N MET A 226 9.72 4.97 6.30
CA MET A 226 10.22 3.89 5.46
C MET A 226 9.12 3.48 4.49
N ALA A 227 9.47 3.14 3.26
CA ALA A 227 8.53 2.77 2.21
C ALA A 227 9.00 1.50 1.49
N CYS A 228 8.11 0.52 1.36
CA CYS A 228 8.25 -0.69 0.57
C CYS A 228 7.31 -0.63 -0.62
N VAL A 229 7.86 -0.59 -1.83
CA VAL A 229 7.11 -0.63 -3.08
C VAL A 229 7.23 -2.04 -3.65
N ASP A 230 6.09 -2.73 -3.80
CA ASP A 230 6.06 -4.03 -4.47
C ASP A 230 6.36 -3.86 -5.96
N GLY A 231 6.86 -4.90 -6.62
CA GLY A 231 7.18 -4.85 -8.04
C GLY A 231 7.38 -6.20 -8.70
N ALA A 232 7.65 -6.19 -10.00
CA ALA A 232 7.80 -7.41 -10.81
C ALA A 232 6.57 -8.36 -10.77
N GLN A 233 5.38 -7.80 -10.51
CA GLN A 233 4.13 -8.54 -10.41
C GLN A 233 3.08 -7.94 -11.36
N PRO A 234 3.10 -8.32 -12.65
CA PRO A 234 2.23 -7.74 -13.66
C PRO A 234 0.76 -7.72 -13.22
N GLN A 235 0.11 -6.60 -13.49
CA GLN A 235 -1.27 -6.28 -13.09
C GLN A 235 -1.55 -6.05 -11.60
N TYR A 236 -0.66 -6.47 -10.69
CA TYR A 236 -0.75 -6.17 -9.26
C TYR A 236 0.10 -4.95 -8.91
N SER A 237 1.44 -5.08 -9.02
CA SER A 237 2.39 -3.99 -8.83
C SER A 237 3.56 -4.14 -9.81
N GLU A 238 3.74 -3.18 -10.70
CA GLU A 238 4.84 -3.19 -11.67
C GLU A 238 6.19 -2.91 -10.99
N GLY A 239 6.16 -2.16 -9.89
CA GLY A 239 7.35 -1.62 -9.25
C GLY A 239 7.70 -0.23 -9.75
N PHE A 240 8.85 0.24 -9.30
CA PHE A 240 9.37 1.58 -9.49
C PHE A 240 10.73 1.50 -10.15
N THR A 241 11.11 2.54 -10.90
CA THR A 241 12.53 2.81 -11.15
C THR A 241 13.16 3.46 -9.90
N GLN A 242 14.49 3.45 -9.80
CA GLN A 242 15.15 4.11 -8.67
C GLN A 242 14.88 5.64 -8.66
N ASN A 243 14.65 6.24 -9.83
CA ASN A 243 14.22 7.64 -9.93
C ASN A 243 12.80 7.86 -9.36
N ASP A 244 11.88 6.94 -9.63
CA ASP A 244 10.53 6.99 -9.06
C ASP A 244 10.57 6.90 -7.53
N LEU A 245 11.46 6.06 -6.98
CA LEU A 245 11.68 5.98 -5.53
C LEU A 245 12.22 7.31 -4.99
N ALA A 246 13.23 7.90 -5.63
CA ALA A 246 13.79 9.19 -5.20
C ALA A 246 12.71 10.28 -5.15
N HIS A 247 11.88 10.38 -6.18
CA HIS A 247 10.79 11.34 -6.24
C HIS A 247 9.68 11.01 -5.21
N LEU A 248 9.41 9.74 -4.93
CA LEU A 248 8.46 9.33 -3.89
C LEU A 248 8.92 9.80 -2.51
N LEU A 249 10.20 9.60 -2.19
CA LEU A 249 10.77 10.06 -0.93
C LEU A 249 10.63 11.60 -0.79
N VAL A 250 10.89 12.36 -1.86
CA VAL A 250 10.67 13.83 -1.87
C VAL A 250 9.20 14.18 -1.64
N VAL A 251 8.28 13.54 -2.35
CA VAL A 251 6.83 13.77 -2.21
C VAL A 251 6.35 13.46 -0.78
N MET A 252 6.92 12.44 -0.16
CA MET A 252 6.66 12.06 1.23
C MET A 252 7.35 13.00 2.24
N GLY A 253 8.11 13.99 1.78
CA GLY A 253 8.69 15.06 2.59
C GLY A 253 10.13 14.83 3.04
N ALA A 254 10.85 13.88 2.45
CA ALA A 254 12.26 13.66 2.77
C ALA A 254 13.10 14.89 2.43
N VAL A 255 13.92 15.34 3.38
CA VAL A 255 15.05 16.23 3.12
C VAL A 255 16.35 15.46 2.95
N TRP A 256 16.43 14.27 3.54
CA TRP A 256 17.43 13.25 3.24
C TRP A 256 16.72 11.92 2.99
N GLY A 257 17.23 11.12 2.06
CA GLY A 257 16.63 9.84 1.75
C GLY A 257 17.60 8.92 1.03
N ALA A 258 17.48 7.62 1.29
CA ALA A 258 18.36 6.60 0.73
C ALA A 258 17.56 5.37 0.31
N LYS A 259 18.17 4.62 -0.62
CA LYS A 259 17.70 3.29 -0.99
C LYS A 259 18.14 2.26 0.05
N LEU A 260 17.28 1.31 0.36
CA LEU A 260 17.58 0.08 1.09
C LEU A 260 17.52 -1.12 0.13
N ASP A 261 17.85 -2.32 0.59
CA ASP A 261 17.80 -3.53 -0.23
C ASP A 261 16.38 -3.78 -0.77
N GLY A 262 16.30 -4.10 -2.06
CA GLY A 262 15.04 -4.23 -2.81
C GLY A 262 14.85 -5.62 -3.38
N GLY A 263 14.19 -5.71 -4.54
CA GLY A 263 13.93 -7.00 -5.20
C GLY A 263 13.19 -7.97 -4.27
N GLY A 264 13.56 -9.25 -4.30
CA GLY A 264 12.92 -10.24 -3.43
C GLY A 264 13.20 -10.09 -1.93
N SER A 265 14.11 -9.19 -1.53
CA SER A 265 14.30 -8.83 -0.12
C SER A 265 13.22 -7.87 0.39
N ALA A 266 12.61 -7.10 -0.51
CA ALA A 266 11.59 -6.09 -0.18
C ALA A 266 10.43 -6.69 0.63
N THR A 267 10.41 -6.37 1.92
CA THR A 267 9.52 -6.97 2.91
C THR A 267 9.14 -5.93 3.96
N TYR A 268 7.85 -5.67 4.10
CA TYR A 268 7.26 -4.83 5.15
C TYR A 268 6.28 -5.64 5.98
N VAL A 269 6.52 -5.65 7.30
CA VAL A 269 5.69 -6.37 8.26
C VAL A 269 5.15 -5.40 9.30
N SER A 270 3.93 -5.64 9.76
CA SER A 270 3.35 -4.89 10.88
C SER A 270 2.31 -5.73 11.60
N ARG A 271 1.98 -5.32 12.83
CA ARG A 271 0.81 -5.83 13.54
C ARG A 271 -0.43 -5.17 12.97
N THR A 272 -1.52 -5.92 12.85
CA THR A 272 -2.83 -5.30 12.67
C THR A 272 -3.27 -4.74 14.03
N PRO A 273 -3.79 -3.51 14.14
CA PRO A 273 -4.31 -3.03 15.42
C PRO A 273 -5.36 -3.99 15.98
N GLY A 274 -5.22 -4.34 17.26
CA GLY A 274 -6.07 -5.35 17.92
C GLY A 274 -5.57 -6.78 17.79
N GLU A 275 -4.43 -6.99 17.12
CA GLU A 275 -3.72 -8.28 17.05
C GLU A 275 -2.30 -8.15 17.64
N SER A 276 -1.79 -9.23 18.22
CA SER A 276 -0.40 -9.28 18.75
C SER A 276 0.61 -9.72 17.70
N GLU A 277 0.16 -10.44 16.67
CA GLU A 277 1.04 -11.07 15.69
C GLU A 277 1.47 -10.10 14.59
N LEU A 278 2.72 -10.24 14.15
CA LEU A 278 3.23 -9.54 12.97
C LEU A 278 2.87 -10.33 11.72
N SER A 279 2.49 -9.61 10.67
CA SER A 279 2.18 -10.20 9.36
C SER A 279 2.86 -9.40 8.26
N CYS A 280 3.30 -10.09 7.21
CA CYS A 280 3.74 -9.45 5.98
C CYS A 280 2.54 -8.75 5.34
N LYS A 281 2.67 -7.44 5.10
CA LYS A 281 1.59 -6.62 4.53
C LYS A 281 1.73 -6.46 3.03
N ASN A 282 2.96 -6.49 2.52
CA ASN A 282 3.26 -6.43 1.10
C ASN A 282 3.24 -7.82 0.45
N SER A 283 3.44 -7.87 -0.87
CA SER A 283 3.54 -9.12 -1.64
C SER A 283 4.98 -9.31 -2.13
N PRO A 284 5.83 -10.09 -1.41
CA PRO A 284 7.20 -10.34 -1.81
C PRO A 284 7.29 -10.90 -3.23
N SER A 285 8.21 -10.38 -4.05
CA SER A 285 8.32 -10.77 -5.46
C SER A 285 8.78 -12.22 -5.67
N ASP A 286 9.45 -12.82 -4.66
CA ASP A 286 9.81 -14.24 -4.66
C ASP A 286 8.60 -15.15 -4.39
N GLY A 287 7.46 -14.60 -3.97
CA GLY A 287 6.27 -15.34 -3.54
C GLY A 287 6.28 -15.74 -2.06
N TRP A 288 7.40 -15.56 -1.35
CA TRP A 288 7.53 -15.75 0.09
C TRP A 288 8.50 -14.72 0.70
N GLU A 289 8.44 -14.55 2.03
CA GLU A 289 9.38 -13.69 2.77
C GLU A 289 10.81 -14.24 2.66
N ARG A 290 11.69 -13.49 2.00
CA ARG A 290 13.11 -13.85 1.90
C ARG A 290 13.79 -13.67 3.26
N LYS A 291 14.76 -14.54 3.56
CA LYS A 291 15.66 -14.35 4.70
C LYS A 291 16.69 -13.29 4.36
N VAL A 292 16.80 -12.26 5.20
CA VAL A 292 17.69 -11.11 5.04
C VAL A 292 18.67 -11.04 6.21
N ALA A 293 19.78 -10.31 6.03
CA ALA A 293 20.81 -10.17 7.05
C ALA A 293 20.37 -9.30 8.23
N ASN A 294 19.63 -8.22 7.97
CA ASN A 294 19.20 -7.28 8.99
C ASN A 294 17.93 -6.51 8.56
N SER A 295 17.34 -5.79 9.50
CA SER A 295 16.11 -5.03 9.33
C SER A 295 16.11 -3.77 10.19
N LEU A 296 15.16 -2.87 9.94
CA LEU A 296 14.82 -1.76 10.83
C LEU A 296 13.50 -2.10 11.52
N LEU A 297 13.52 -2.12 12.85
CA LEU A 297 12.38 -2.41 13.72
C LEU A 297 11.78 -1.10 14.23
N VAL A 298 10.48 -0.93 14.10
CA VAL A 298 9.73 0.20 14.66
C VAL A 298 9.08 -0.24 15.96
N VAL A 299 9.46 0.42 17.06
CA VAL A 299 9.10 0.05 18.42
C VAL A 299 8.28 1.16 19.08
N SER A 300 7.26 0.76 19.84
CA SER A 300 6.49 1.65 20.71
C SER A 300 6.87 1.43 22.18
N ASP A 301 7.26 2.49 22.89
CA ASP A 301 7.56 2.46 24.32
C ASP A 301 6.30 2.56 25.21
N ILE A 302 5.13 2.67 24.58
CA ILE A 302 3.86 2.64 25.30
C ILE A 302 3.55 1.19 25.64
N GLU A 303 3.57 0.89 26.94
CA GLU A 303 3.20 -0.40 27.49
C GLU A 303 1.72 -0.71 27.22
N PRO A 304 1.41 -1.90 26.68
CA PRO A 304 0.04 -2.40 26.59
C PRO A 304 -0.59 -2.50 27.98
N ASP A 305 -1.80 -1.95 28.15
CA ASP A 305 -2.57 -2.07 29.39
C ASP A 305 -3.82 -2.96 29.25
N GLY A 306 -4.12 -3.40 28.01
CA GLY A 306 -5.23 -4.29 27.69
C GLY A 306 -6.61 -3.69 27.96
N LYS A 307 -6.70 -2.39 28.28
CA LYS A 307 -7.97 -1.71 28.55
C LYS A 307 -8.54 -1.18 27.26
N PHE A 308 -9.79 -1.51 26.97
CA PHE A 308 -10.48 -1.02 25.78
C PHE A 308 -10.47 0.51 25.71
N ALA A 309 -9.78 1.04 24.69
CA ALA A 309 -9.74 2.47 24.39
C ALA A 309 -10.57 2.80 23.15
N SER A 310 -10.48 1.96 22.13
CA SER A 310 -11.18 2.09 20.84
C SER A 310 -11.30 0.72 20.16
N ALA A 311 -11.86 0.68 18.95
CA ALA A 311 -11.96 -0.54 18.16
C ALA A 311 -11.44 -0.33 16.73
N TYR A 312 -10.64 -1.28 16.26
CA TYR A 312 -10.24 -1.38 14.87
C TYR A 312 -11.33 -2.13 14.09
N VAL A 313 -12.03 -1.41 13.21
CA VAL A 313 -13.14 -1.95 12.41
C VAL A 313 -12.59 -2.49 11.10
N THR A 314 -13.03 -3.67 10.66
CA THR A 314 -12.63 -4.26 9.37
C THR A 314 -13.87 -4.79 8.64
N PRO A 315 -13.83 -4.95 7.31
CA PRO A 315 -12.76 -4.63 6.36
C PRO A 315 -12.51 -3.12 6.20
N GLN A 316 -11.27 -2.73 5.87
CA GLN A 316 -10.87 -1.34 5.60
C GLN A 316 -10.82 -1.03 4.10
N ASP A 317 -11.51 0.03 3.68
CA ASP A 317 -11.46 0.65 2.34
C ASP A 317 -11.56 -0.36 1.19
N LYS A 318 -12.45 -1.35 1.34
CA LYS A 318 -12.74 -2.35 0.31
C LYS A 318 -13.93 -1.94 -0.54
N THR A 319 -13.88 -2.32 -1.83
CA THR A 319 -14.97 -2.12 -2.77
C THR A 319 -15.70 -3.43 -3.01
N TYR A 320 -17.02 -3.41 -2.95
CA TYR A 320 -17.91 -4.56 -3.15
C TYR A 320 -18.90 -4.29 -4.29
N MET A 321 -19.41 -5.37 -4.88
CA MET A 321 -20.55 -5.26 -5.79
C MET A 321 -21.79 -4.70 -5.05
N PRO A 322 -22.66 -3.92 -5.72
CA PRO A 322 -23.94 -3.54 -5.13
C PRO A 322 -24.77 -4.78 -4.77
N LYS A 323 -25.56 -4.68 -3.69
CA LYS A 323 -26.37 -5.77 -3.10
C LYS A 323 -25.56 -6.88 -2.41
N SER A 324 -24.24 -6.77 -2.31
CA SER A 324 -23.45 -7.66 -1.48
C SER A 324 -23.77 -7.49 0.00
N SER A 325 -23.62 -8.58 0.76
CA SER A 325 -23.52 -8.54 2.21
C SER A 325 -22.05 -8.53 2.62
N VAL A 326 -21.72 -7.74 3.63
CA VAL A 326 -20.35 -7.54 4.13
C VAL A 326 -20.36 -7.78 5.64
N GLN A 327 -19.56 -8.74 6.10
CA GLN A 327 -19.38 -8.97 7.53
C GLN A 327 -18.36 -7.96 8.08
N MET A 328 -18.85 -7.00 8.86
CA MET A 328 -18.01 -6.09 9.61
C MET A 328 -17.52 -6.78 10.89
N LYS A 329 -16.28 -6.51 11.30
CA LYS A 329 -15.69 -7.00 12.55
C LYS A 329 -15.06 -5.84 13.30
N ALA A 330 -14.99 -5.96 14.63
CA ALA A 330 -14.32 -5.02 15.50
C ALA A 330 -13.35 -5.75 16.41
N ALA A 331 -12.08 -5.36 16.37
CA ALA A 331 -11.07 -5.78 17.35
C ALA A 331 -10.87 -4.66 18.36
N GLY A 332 -10.93 -4.97 19.66
CA GLY A 332 -10.68 -3.97 20.70
C GLY A 332 -9.20 -3.62 20.74
N ILE A 333 -8.91 -2.35 20.91
CA ILE A 333 -7.54 -1.85 21.02
C ILE A 333 -7.38 -1.03 22.30
N ASP A 334 -6.23 -1.17 22.93
CA ASP A 334 -5.84 -0.33 24.05
C ASP A 334 -5.15 0.96 23.61
N GLN A 335 -4.74 1.78 24.57
CA GLN A 335 -4.07 3.07 24.31
C GLN A 335 -2.74 2.94 23.53
N SER A 336 -2.10 1.77 23.57
CA SER A 336 -0.86 1.48 22.86
C SER A 336 -1.10 0.98 21.44
N GLY A 337 -2.35 0.62 21.08
CA GLY A 337 -2.72 -0.06 19.84
C GLY A 337 -2.66 -1.60 19.93
N ALA A 338 -2.35 -2.15 21.10
CA ALA A 338 -2.33 -3.59 21.35
C ALA A 338 -3.76 -4.14 21.56
N PRO A 339 -3.95 -5.48 21.51
CA PRO A 339 -5.27 -6.08 21.70
C PRO A 339 -5.89 -5.76 23.07
N ALA A 340 -7.17 -5.43 23.04
CA ALA A 340 -8.02 -5.33 24.22
C ALA A 340 -9.34 -6.07 23.97
N ASN A 341 -9.97 -6.55 25.03
CA ASN A 341 -11.31 -7.13 24.90
C ASN A 341 -12.33 -6.03 24.58
N CYS A 342 -13.15 -6.25 23.55
CA CYS A 342 -14.32 -5.41 23.31
C CYS A 342 -15.31 -5.54 24.49
N PRO A 343 -16.06 -4.47 24.83
CA PRO A 343 -17.13 -4.56 25.81
C PRO A 343 -18.23 -5.55 25.38
N ASP A 344 -18.73 -6.36 26.33
CA ASP A 344 -19.79 -7.36 26.08
C ASP A 344 -21.14 -6.73 25.71
N LYS A 345 -21.35 -5.46 26.05
CA LYS A 345 -22.59 -4.70 25.84
C LYS A 345 -22.28 -3.25 25.49
N GLY A 346 -23.24 -2.53 24.94
CA GLY A 346 -23.14 -1.10 24.64
C GLY A 346 -22.52 -0.78 23.27
N LEU A 347 -21.98 -1.79 22.56
CA LEU A 347 -21.54 -1.65 21.18
C LEU A 347 -22.74 -1.57 20.23
N THR A 348 -22.72 -0.58 19.34
CA THR A 348 -23.77 -0.36 18.34
C THR A 348 -23.16 0.00 16.98
N TRP A 349 -23.59 -0.73 15.95
CA TRP A 349 -23.23 -0.47 14.55
C TRP A 349 -24.18 0.55 13.93
N SER A 350 -23.64 1.39 13.04
CA SER A 350 -24.46 2.29 12.22
C SER A 350 -23.78 2.64 10.91
N LEU A 351 -24.59 3.05 9.92
CA LEU A 351 -24.11 3.63 8.68
C LEU A 351 -24.23 5.15 8.77
N SER A 352 -23.24 5.87 8.23
CA SER A 352 -23.31 7.32 8.03
C SER A 352 -24.47 7.74 7.11
N ASP A 353 -24.88 6.87 6.19
CA ASP A 353 -26.04 7.04 5.31
C ASP A 353 -26.82 5.72 5.23
N SER A 354 -28.00 5.67 5.84
CA SER A 354 -28.85 4.48 5.89
C SER A 354 -29.46 4.09 4.54
N SER A 355 -29.41 4.95 3.52
CA SER A 355 -29.87 4.59 2.18
C SER A 355 -28.95 3.58 1.48
N PHE A 356 -27.75 3.33 2.01
CA PHE A 356 -26.86 2.28 1.53
C PHE A 356 -27.23 0.87 2.00
N GLY A 357 -28.11 0.72 2.99
CA GLY A 357 -28.53 -0.59 3.49
C GLY A 357 -28.77 -0.63 4.99
N THR A 358 -28.70 -1.84 5.56
CA THR A 358 -28.88 -2.10 6.99
C THR A 358 -27.68 -2.85 7.54
N ILE A 359 -27.27 -2.55 8.77
CA ILE A 359 -26.27 -3.32 9.52
C ILE A 359 -26.92 -3.83 10.81
N ASP A 360 -26.78 -5.12 11.08
CA ASP A 360 -27.34 -5.73 12.28
C ASP A 360 -26.40 -5.62 13.49
N LYS A 361 -26.86 -6.16 14.64
CA LYS A 361 -26.09 -6.15 15.89
C LYS A 361 -24.78 -6.95 15.81
N ASP A 362 -24.68 -7.91 14.90
CA ASP A 362 -23.53 -8.79 14.72
C ASP A 362 -22.58 -8.24 13.65
N GLY A 363 -22.86 -7.06 13.08
CA GLY A 363 -22.04 -6.38 12.10
C GLY A 363 -22.27 -6.85 10.66
N LEU A 364 -23.34 -7.62 10.38
CA LEU A 364 -23.67 -8.00 9.01
C LEU A 364 -24.35 -6.82 8.30
N LEU A 365 -23.58 -6.15 7.44
CA LEU A 365 -24.09 -5.15 6.52
C LEU A 365 -24.73 -5.83 5.31
N THR A 366 -25.94 -5.43 4.97
CA THR A 366 -26.63 -5.83 3.73
C THR A 366 -26.89 -4.58 2.87
N SER A 367 -26.24 -4.51 1.72
CA SER A 367 -26.34 -3.38 0.79
C SER A 367 -27.73 -3.29 0.16
N SER A 368 -28.27 -2.07 0.05
CA SER A 368 -29.50 -1.78 -0.70
C SER A 368 -29.33 -1.87 -2.22
N GLY A 369 -28.08 -1.93 -2.69
CA GLY A 369 -27.71 -1.78 -4.10
C GLY A 369 -27.38 -0.35 -4.53
N LYS A 370 -27.45 0.63 -3.61
CA LYS A 370 -26.93 1.97 -3.84
C LYS A 370 -25.42 1.92 -4.06
N THR A 371 -24.93 2.63 -5.07
CA THR A 371 -23.50 2.78 -5.37
C THR A 371 -22.91 4.01 -4.71
N GLY A 372 -21.61 3.96 -4.40
CA GLY A 372 -20.85 5.01 -3.75
C GLY A 372 -20.22 4.53 -2.45
N GLN A 373 -19.63 5.47 -1.73
CA GLN A 373 -18.94 5.20 -0.47
C GLN A 373 -19.85 5.43 0.73
N VAL A 374 -19.66 4.63 1.78
CA VAL A 374 -20.36 4.77 3.05
C VAL A 374 -19.40 4.49 4.20
N GLN A 375 -19.44 5.33 5.23
CA GLN A 375 -18.74 5.08 6.49
C GLN A 375 -19.60 4.20 7.40
N ILE A 376 -18.99 3.13 7.91
CA ILE A 376 -19.52 2.27 8.97
C ILE A 376 -18.92 2.77 10.28
N ASN A 377 -19.79 2.99 11.26
CA ASN A 377 -19.41 3.46 12.59
C ASN A 377 -19.73 2.40 13.63
N LEU A 378 -18.81 2.25 14.59
CA LEU A 378 -19.03 1.53 15.82
C LEU A 378 -19.00 2.53 16.98
N ALA A 379 -20.06 2.53 17.78
CA ALA A 379 -20.16 3.32 19.00
C ALA A 379 -20.19 2.42 20.22
N TYR A 380 -19.58 2.85 21.31
CA TYR A 380 -19.71 2.26 22.66
C TYR A 380 -20.38 3.29 23.56
N ASP A 381 -21.53 2.94 24.14
CA ASP A 381 -22.35 3.82 24.98
C ASP A 381 -22.60 5.20 24.34
N GLY A 382 -22.87 5.21 23.03
CA GLY A 382 -23.17 6.41 22.25
C GLY A 382 -21.94 7.20 21.77
N LYS A 383 -20.72 6.87 22.21
CA LYS A 383 -19.48 7.48 21.73
C LYS A 383 -18.87 6.66 20.60
N LYS A 384 -18.50 7.28 19.48
CA LYS A 384 -17.77 6.59 18.40
C LYS A 384 -16.42 6.08 18.91
N VAL A 385 -16.19 4.78 18.75
CA VAL A 385 -14.95 4.09 19.15
C VAL A 385 -14.19 3.48 17.98
N GLY A 386 -14.84 3.33 16.82
CA GLY A 386 -14.21 2.83 15.62
C GLY A 386 -15.02 3.20 14.38
N SER A 387 -14.36 3.27 13.24
CA SER A 387 -15.03 3.44 11.96
C SER A 387 -14.16 2.95 10.82
N THR A 388 -14.80 2.66 9.69
CA THR A 388 -14.14 2.39 8.42
C THR A 388 -15.03 2.84 7.26
N ASN A 389 -14.46 3.01 6.08
CA ASN A 389 -15.23 3.23 4.86
C ASN A 389 -15.21 1.97 3.99
N ILE A 390 -16.31 1.76 3.27
CA ILE A 390 -16.36 0.81 2.16
C ILE A 390 -17.00 1.49 0.96
N GLU A 391 -16.84 0.89 -0.20
CA GLU A 391 -17.49 1.31 -1.43
C GLU A 391 -18.37 0.20 -2.00
N PHE A 392 -19.53 0.57 -2.51
CA PHE A 392 -20.31 -0.28 -3.41
C PHE A 392 -20.22 0.27 -4.82
N ALA A 393 -19.67 -0.50 -5.76
CA ALA A 393 -19.50 -0.05 -7.13
C ALA A 393 -19.67 -1.19 -8.13
N VAL A 394 -20.26 -0.86 -9.27
CA VAL A 394 -20.26 -1.76 -10.43
C VAL A 394 -18.90 -1.60 -11.13
N PRO A 395 -18.16 -2.69 -11.39
CA PRO A 395 -16.89 -2.63 -12.10
C PRO A 395 -17.02 -1.90 -13.44
N ASP A 396 -15.96 -1.17 -13.83
CA ASP A 396 -15.74 -0.62 -15.17
C ASP A 396 -14.70 -1.44 -15.96
N GLU A 397 -13.93 -2.28 -15.27
CA GLU A 397 -12.97 -3.22 -15.84
C GLU A 397 -13.24 -4.63 -15.32
N PHE A 398 -13.19 -5.63 -16.21
CA PHE A 398 -13.30 -7.04 -15.86
C PHE A 398 -12.49 -7.89 -16.84
N LYS A 399 -11.42 -8.52 -16.35
CA LYS A 399 -10.47 -9.26 -17.19
C LYS A 399 -9.83 -10.44 -16.46
N PHE A 400 -9.24 -11.35 -17.20
CA PHE A 400 -8.34 -12.35 -16.63
C PHE A 400 -6.95 -11.75 -16.38
N LYS A 401 -6.24 -12.24 -15.37
CA LYS A 401 -4.86 -11.84 -15.08
C LYS A 401 -3.84 -12.35 -16.11
N GLY A 402 -4.24 -13.32 -16.94
CA GLY A 402 -3.47 -13.82 -18.08
C GLY A 402 -4.30 -13.90 -19.35
N THR A 403 -3.63 -14.02 -20.50
CA THR A 403 -4.28 -14.23 -21.80
C THR A 403 -4.53 -15.71 -22.09
N SER A 404 -3.72 -16.60 -21.51
CA SER A 404 -3.83 -18.05 -21.66
C SER A 404 -3.53 -18.79 -20.36
N LEU A 405 -4.13 -19.96 -20.19
CA LEU A 405 -3.87 -20.89 -19.09
C LEU A 405 -3.64 -22.31 -19.64
N SER A 406 -2.50 -22.91 -19.29
CA SER A 406 -2.21 -24.31 -19.60
C SER A 406 -2.48 -25.22 -18.40
N VAL A 407 -3.24 -26.29 -18.63
CA VAL A 407 -3.67 -27.25 -17.61
C VAL A 407 -3.43 -28.67 -18.12
N GLY A 408 -2.93 -29.55 -17.24
CA GLY A 408 -2.77 -30.96 -17.56
C GLY A 408 -4.12 -31.65 -17.82
N ILE A 409 -4.09 -32.78 -18.52
CA ILE A 409 -5.29 -33.62 -18.69
C ILE A 409 -5.80 -34.05 -17.31
N ASN A 410 -7.11 -33.94 -17.07
CA ASN A 410 -7.76 -34.14 -15.75
C ASN A 410 -7.20 -33.24 -14.62
N GLY A 411 -6.38 -32.24 -14.95
CA GLY A 411 -5.87 -31.27 -14.00
C GLY A 411 -6.90 -30.18 -13.72
N SER A 412 -6.65 -29.42 -12.66
CA SER A 412 -7.46 -28.25 -12.32
C SER A 412 -6.58 -27.07 -11.95
N LYS A 413 -7.05 -25.87 -12.29
CA LYS A 413 -6.37 -24.60 -11.94
C LYS A 413 -7.41 -23.49 -11.71
N PRO A 414 -7.17 -22.58 -10.74
CA PRO A 414 -8.01 -21.41 -10.56
C PRO A 414 -7.96 -20.51 -11.80
N LEU A 415 -9.10 -19.92 -12.15
CA LEU A 415 -9.17 -18.89 -13.17
C LEU A 415 -9.05 -17.51 -12.51
N ASP A 416 -7.87 -16.90 -12.63
CA ASP A 416 -7.59 -15.63 -11.99
C ASP A 416 -8.28 -14.45 -12.72
N LEU A 417 -9.36 -13.97 -12.13
CA LEU A 417 -10.11 -12.81 -12.58
C LEU A 417 -9.77 -11.56 -11.76
N ALA A 418 -9.78 -10.42 -12.43
CA ALA A 418 -9.70 -9.10 -11.82
C ALA A 418 -10.90 -8.27 -12.29
N ALA A 419 -11.61 -7.68 -11.33
CA ALA A 419 -12.63 -6.68 -11.59
C ALA A 419 -12.28 -5.41 -10.85
N ARG A 420 -12.44 -4.27 -11.51
CA ARG A 420 -12.06 -2.98 -10.96
C ARG A 420 -13.10 -1.92 -11.25
N TYR A 421 -13.16 -0.93 -10.37
CA TYR A 421 -13.89 0.32 -10.55
C TYR A 421 -12.90 1.46 -10.30
N GLN A 422 -12.63 2.27 -11.32
CA GLN A 422 -11.64 3.36 -11.26
C GLN A 422 -10.26 2.87 -10.77
N GLY A 423 -9.90 1.63 -11.08
CA GLY A 423 -8.64 0.99 -10.67
C GLY A 423 -8.65 0.31 -9.30
N ARG A 424 -9.65 0.56 -8.43
CA ARG A 424 -9.84 -0.16 -7.15
C ARG A 424 -10.38 -1.55 -7.43
N ASP A 425 -9.85 -2.56 -6.73
CA ASP A 425 -10.36 -3.92 -6.87
C ASP A 425 -11.76 -4.05 -6.28
N VAL A 426 -12.67 -4.66 -7.05
CA VAL A 426 -14.05 -4.91 -6.64
C VAL A 426 -14.20 -6.38 -6.26
N ILE A 427 -14.64 -6.61 -5.02
CA ILE A 427 -14.96 -7.95 -4.52
C ILE A 427 -16.28 -8.39 -5.15
N ILE A 428 -16.21 -9.48 -5.92
CA ILE A 428 -17.34 -10.07 -6.63
C ILE A 428 -17.80 -11.33 -5.90
N ASP A 429 -19.12 -11.44 -5.72
CA ASP A 429 -19.77 -12.71 -5.39
C ASP A 429 -19.69 -13.66 -6.59
N LYS A 430 -19.04 -14.82 -6.43
CA LYS A 430 -18.84 -15.77 -7.54
C LYS A 430 -20.16 -16.26 -8.14
N SER A 431 -21.28 -16.23 -7.40
CA SER A 431 -22.60 -16.59 -7.91
C SER A 431 -23.11 -15.68 -9.03
N VAL A 432 -22.56 -14.47 -9.17
CA VAL A 432 -22.89 -13.56 -10.28
C VAL A 432 -22.03 -13.78 -11.52
N LEU A 433 -21.16 -14.79 -11.53
CA LEU A 433 -20.36 -15.16 -12.69
C LEU A 433 -21.11 -16.17 -13.55
N LYS A 434 -21.29 -15.83 -14.83
CA LYS A 434 -21.83 -16.75 -15.83
C LYS A 434 -20.72 -17.24 -16.75
N TRP A 435 -20.37 -18.51 -16.61
CA TRP A 435 -19.36 -19.18 -17.41
C TRP A 435 -19.96 -19.78 -18.69
N ASP A 436 -19.23 -19.62 -19.78
CA ASP A 436 -19.48 -20.23 -21.08
C ASP A 436 -18.21 -21.02 -21.42
N VAL A 437 -18.29 -22.33 -21.14
CA VAL A 437 -17.18 -23.27 -21.22
C VAL A 437 -17.53 -24.28 -22.32
N PRO A 438 -16.75 -24.37 -23.40
CA PRO A 438 -16.92 -25.43 -24.38
C PRO A 438 -16.82 -26.82 -23.73
N ASP A 439 -17.80 -27.70 -24.01
CA ASP A 439 -17.86 -29.07 -23.46
C ASP A 439 -16.59 -29.88 -23.73
N THR A 440 -15.87 -29.54 -24.80
CA THR A 440 -14.61 -30.19 -25.18
C THR A 440 -13.47 -29.88 -24.21
N LEU A 441 -13.49 -28.73 -23.52
CA LEU A 441 -12.43 -28.28 -22.63
C LEU A 441 -12.56 -28.88 -21.22
N GLY A 442 -13.77 -28.90 -20.66
CA GLY A 442 -14.01 -29.28 -19.26
C GLY A 442 -15.13 -28.48 -18.61
N SER A 443 -15.00 -28.16 -17.33
CA SER A 443 -15.98 -27.38 -16.57
C SER A 443 -15.33 -26.34 -15.66
N VAL A 444 -16.12 -25.37 -15.20
CA VAL A 444 -15.71 -24.44 -14.14
C VAL A 444 -16.69 -24.59 -12.98
N ASP A 445 -16.17 -24.76 -11.77
CA ASP A 445 -17.01 -24.91 -10.58
C ASP A 445 -17.46 -23.55 -10.00
N GLY A 446 -18.26 -23.59 -8.93
CA GLY A 446 -18.75 -22.39 -8.25
C GLY A 446 -17.64 -21.55 -7.61
N ASP A 447 -16.44 -22.12 -7.44
CA ASP A 447 -15.27 -21.42 -6.93
C ASP A 447 -14.42 -20.77 -8.02
N GLY A 448 -14.81 -20.90 -9.29
CA GLY A 448 -14.04 -20.38 -10.41
C GLY A 448 -12.79 -21.19 -10.71
N VAL A 449 -12.74 -22.47 -10.28
CA VAL A 449 -11.67 -23.40 -10.64
C VAL A 449 -12.07 -24.12 -11.92
N PHE A 450 -11.18 -24.06 -12.92
CA PHE A 450 -11.34 -24.82 -14.15
C PHE A 450 -10.84 -26.26 -13.94
N HIS A 451 -11.65 -27.23 -14.36
CA HIS A 451 -11.38 -28.66 -14.33
C HIS A 451 -11.30 -29.18 -15.76
N ALA A 452 -10.12 -29.59 -16.18
CA ALA A 452 -9.85 -30.01 -17.54
C ALA A 452 -10.44 -31.39 -17.87
N GLY A 453 -10.88 -31.56 -19.11
CA GLY A 453 -11.38 -32.82 -19.65
C GLY A 453 -10.28 -33.87 -19.86
N LYS A 454 -10.69 -35.00 -20.46
CA LYS A 454 -9.86 -36.21 -20.64
C LYS A 454 -8.95 -36.20 -21.87
N GLY A 455 -9.10 -35.22 -22.77
CA GLY A 455 -8.35 -35.15 -24.04
C GLY A 455 -7.50 -33.88 -24.12
N SER A 456 -6.48 -33.92 -24.99
CA SER A 456 -5.75 -32.69 -25.36
C SER A 456 -6.58 -31.87 -26.33
N THR A 457 -6.75 -30.59 -26.01
CA THR A 457 -7.61 -29.68 -26.76
C THR A 457 -7.23 -28.23 -26.44
N SER A 458 -7.69 -27.29 -27.25
CA SER A 458 -7.58 -25.87 -26.96
C SER A 458 -8.85 -25.14 -27.37
N GLY A 459 -9.11 -24.02 -26.72
CA GLY A 459 -10.30 -23.21 -26.94
C GLY A 459 -10.34 -22.07 -25.94
N SER A 460 -11.38 -21.24 -25.99
CA SER A 460 -11.49 -20.12 -25.07
C SER A 460 -12.68 -20.31 -24.13
N ILE A 461 -12.49 -19.98 -22.86
CA ILE A 461 -13.58 -19.83 -21.89
C ILE A 461 -13.99 -18.37 -21.86
N LYS A 462 -15.30 -18.11 -21.90
CA LYS A 462 -15.86 -16.78 -21.68
C LYS A 462 -16.53 -16.72 -20.32
N VAL A 463 -16.36 -15.61 -19.62
CA VAL A 463 -17.11 -15.31 -18.39
C VAL A 463 -17.80 -13.97 -18.52
N SER A 464 -19.05 -13.89 -18.10
CA SER A 464 -19.84 -12.65 -18.06
C SER A 464 -20.23 -12.33 -16.63
N LEU A 465 -20.15 -11.06 -16.26
CA LEU A 465 -20.57 -10.57 -14.95
C LEU A 465 -22.05 -10.20 -15.00
N LEU A 466 -22.91 -10.99 -14.35
CA LEU A 466 -24.36 -10.79 -14.35
C LEU A 466 -24.74 -9.41 -13.79
N GLY A 467 -25.79 -8.81 -14.37
CA GLY A 467 -26.20 -7.44 -14.03
C GLY A 467 -25.36 -6.34 -14.69
N THR A 468 -24.37 -6.69 -15.51
CA THR A 468 -23.52 -5.75 -16.24
C THR A 468 -23.42 -6.12 -17.73
N LYS A 469 -22.74 -5.29 -18.52
CA LYS A 469 -22.34 -5.62 -19.91
C LYS A 469 -20.92 -6.20 -19.99
N LEU A 470 -20.25 -6.41 -18.86
CA LEU A 470 -18.86 -6.82 -18.82
C LEU A 470 -18.72 -8.33 -19.04
N SER A 471 -17.74 -8.69 -19.86
CA SER A 471 -17.34 -10.08 -20.07
C SER A 471 -15.86 -10.14 -20.44
N SER A 472 -15.23 -11.25 -20.12
CA SER A 472 -13.83 -11.51 -20.42
C SER A 472 -13.66 -12.90 -21.06
N LYS A 473 -12.54 -13.11 -21.74
CA LYS A 473 -12.16 -14.39 -22.33
C LYS A 473 -10.72 -14.75 -21.98
N ILE A 474 -10.46 -16.04 -21.81
CA ILE A 474 -9.12 -16.60 -21.63
C ILE A 474 -8.98 -17.82 -22.52
N ASP A 475 -7.81 -17.97 -23.13
CA ASP A 475 -7.48 -19.15 -23.91
C ASP A 475 -7.01 -20.26 -22.98
N ILE A 476 -7.54 -21.47 -23.18
CA ILE A 476 -7.22 -22.65 -22.40
C ILE A 476 -6.54 -23.66 -23.32
N ILE A 477 -5.44 -24.21 -22.84
CA ILE A 477 -4.74 -25.32 -23.49
C ILE A 477 -4.72 -26.49 -22.52
N VAL A 478 -5.34 -27.61 -22.92
CA VAL A 478 -5.38 -28.84 -22.13
C VAL A 478 -4.39 -29.85 -22.70
N GLY A 479 -3.55 -30.40 -21.83
CA GLY A 479 -2.69 -31.53 -22.18
C GLY A 479 -1.56 -31.19 -23.15
N GLN A 480 -1.07 -29.94 -23.14
CA GLN A 480 0.13 -29.58 -23.89
C GLN A 480 1.33 -30.36 -23.33
N PRO A 481 2.11 -31.07 -24.17
CA PRO A 481 3.36 -31.68 -23.73
C PRO A 481 4.30 -30.60 -23.16
N PRO A 482 5.15 -30.92 -22.17
CA PRO A 482 6.15 -29.97 -21.68
C PRO A 482 7.02 -29.52 -22.85
N SER A 483 7.07 -28.22 -23.11
CA SER A 483 8.06 -27.63 -24.01
C SER A 483 9.36 -27.50 -23.23
N VAL A 484 10.37 -28.29 -23.61
CA VAL A 484 11.75 -28.05 -23.17
C VAL A 484 12.18 -26.74 -23.85
N VAL A 485 12.32 -25.67 -23.06
CA VAL A 485 13.12 -24.52 -23.49
C VAL A 485 14.56 -24.96 -23.27
N CYS A 486 15.27 -25.29 -24.35
CA CYS A 486 16.71 -25.48 -24.28
C CYS A 486 17.33 -24.09 -24.18
N ASP A 487 17.86 -23.75 -23.01
CA ASP A 487 18.76 -22.61 -22.83
C ASP A 487 20.15 -22.92 -23.38
#